data_AF-A0A7K2TE53-F1
#
_entry.id   AF-A0A7K2TE53-F1
#
_cell.length_a   1.000
_cell.length_b   1.000
_cell.length_c   1.000
_cell.angle_alpha   90.00
_cell.angle_beta   90.00
_cell.angle_gamma   90.00
#
_symmetry.space_group_name_H-M   'P 1'
#
loop_
_entity.id
_entity.type
_entity.pdbx_description
1 polymer ?
#
loop_
_entity_poly.entity_id
_entity_poly.type
_entity_poly.pdbx_seq_one_letter_code
_entity_poly.pdbx_strand_id
1 'polypeptide(L)'
;MSLRIVVTVKYVPDATGERGFADDLTVDRDDVDGLLSELDEYAVEQALQIAEARREAGDDVEITVLTMGPEDARDALRKALSMGADKAVHVEDDDLHGTDA
;
A
#
# COMPACT_ATOMS: atom_id res chain seq x y z
N MET A 1 -18.54 -15.98 -10.86
CA MET A 1 -18.22 -14.72 -11.58
C MET A 1 -16.75 -14.38 -11.31
N SER A 2 -16.18 -13.33 -11.90
CA SER A 2 -14.83 -12.85 -11.54
C SER A 2 -14.96 -11.53 -10.80
N LEU A 3 -14.25 -11.39 -9.67
CA LEU A 3 -14.16 -10.18 -8.86
C LEU A 3 -12.70 -9.74 -8.80
N ARG A 4 -12.46 -8.45 -9.07
CA ARG A 4 -11.14 -7.84 -8.98
C ARG A 4 -11.20 -6.73 -7.95
N ILE A 5 -10.37 -6.83 -6.92
CA ILE A 5 -10.30 -5.86 -5.83
C ILE A 5 -8.99 -5.09 -5.98
N VAL A 6 -9.06 -3.77 -6.03
CA VAL A 6 -7.87 -2.92 -5.96
C VAL A 6 -7.84 -2.29 -4.57
N VAL A 7 -6.72 -2.45 -3.87
CA VAL A 7 -6.49 -1.83 -2.57
C VAL A 7 -5.35 -0.82 -2.72
N THR A 8 -5.68 0.46 -2.58
CA THR A 8 -4.67 1.52 -2.53
C THR A 8 -4.01 1.50 -1.16
N VAL A 9 -2.69 1.43 -1.14
CA VAL A 9 -1.89 1.41 0.08
C VAL A 9 -0.81 2.49 0.03
N LYS A 10 -0.38 2.98 1.18
CA LYS A 10 0.63 4.02 1.30
C LYS A 10 1.81 3.59 2.14
N TYR A 11 3.01 3.88 1.62
CA TYR A 11 4.24 3.85 2.40
C TYR A 11 4.35 5.14 3.23
N VAL A 12 4.45 4.99 4.54
CA VAL A 12 4.47 6.10 5.51
C VAL A 12 5.63 5.91 6.49
N PRO A 13 6.23 7.00 7.00
CA PRO A 13 7.20 6.91 8.09
C PRO A 13 6.62 6.22 9.31
N ASP A 14 7.43 5.43 10.02
CA ASP A 14 7.03 4.78 11.28
C ASP A 14 6.51 5.83 12.27
N ALA A 15 5.33 5.57 12.85
CA ALA A 15 4.71 6.46 13.83
C ALA A 15 5.52 6.59 15.13
N THR A 16 6.41 5.64 15.41
CA THR A 16 7.33 5.61 16.55
C THR A 16 8.66 6.32 16.27
N GLY A 17 8.98 6.62 15.01
CA GLY A 17 10.16 7.36 14.60
C GLY A 17 10.02 8.89 14.75
N GLU A 18 11.14 9.61 14.59
CA GLU A 18 11.15 11.07 14.57
C GLU A 18 10.65 11.60 13.22
N ARG A 19 9.34 11.84 13.13
CA ARG A 19 8.71 12.33 11.90
C ARG A 19 8.92 13.82 11.70
N GLY A 20 9.22 14.22 10.46
CA GLY A 20 9.45 15.61 10.09
C GLY A 20 9.05 15.94 8.65
N PHE A 21 9.45 17.13 8.24
CA PHE A 21 9.37 17.57 6.85
C PHE A 21 10.78 17.72 6.29
N ALA A 22 10.96 17.38 5.02
CA ALA A 22 12.17 17.69 4.27
C ALA A 22 12.28 19.19 3.99
N ASP A 23 13.41 19.62 3.43
CA ASP A 23 13.70 21.04 3.10
C ASP A 23 12.66 21.67 2.17
N ASP A 24 12.01 20.86 1.33
CA ASP A 24 10.97 21.28 0.39
C ASP A 24 9.55 21.27 0.99
N LEU A 25 9.43 21.08 2.30
CA LEU A 25 8.19 21.01 3.08
C LEU A 25 7.32 19.79 2.79
N THR A 26 7.82 18.80 2.06
CA THR A 26 7.16 17.49 1.92
C THR A 26 7.48 16.56 3.09
N VAL A 27 6.72 15.48 3.24
CA VAL A 27 6.98 14.49 4.31
C VAL A 27 8.34 13.84 4.07
N ASP A 28 9.19 13.89 5.08
CA ASP A 28 10.48 13.19 5.11
C ASP A 28 10.26 11.67 5.19
N ARG A 29 10.87 10.95 4.25
CA ARG A 29 10.83 9.49 4.14
C ARG A 29 12.21 8.85 4.02
N ASP A 30 13.26 9.66 4.09
CA ASP A 30 14.65 9.20 3.88
C ASP A 30 15.35 8.97 5.21
N ASP A 31 15.09 9.82 6.22
CA ASP A 31 15.75 9.74 7.53
C ASP A 31 15.00 8.86 8.56
N VAL A 32 13.84 8.31 8.18
CA VAL A 32 13.00 7.47 9.04
C VAL A 32 12.56 6.22 8.28
N ASP A 33 12.74 5.05 8.89
CA ASP A 33 12.21 3.80 8.35
C ASP A 33 10.71 3.93 8.08
N GLY A 34 10.29 3.57 6.87
CA GLY A 34 8.88 3.56 6.51
C GLY A 34 8.29 2.16 6.46
N LEU A 35 6.97 2.12 6.44
CA LEU A 35 6.19 0.89 6.45
C LEU A 35 4.87 1.08 5.72
N LEU A 36 4.20 -0.05 5.44
CA LEU A 36 2.80 -0.05 5.02
C LEU A 36 1.96 0.63 6.11
N SER A 37 1.22 1.68 5.77
CA SER A 37 0.34 2.36 6.73
C SER A 37 -0.52 1.35 7.50
N GLU A 38 -0.48 1.42 8.82
CA GLU A 38 -1.27 0.55 9.71
C GLU A 38 -2.78 0.62 9.42
N LEU A 39 -3.25 1.78 8.92
CA LEU A 39 -4.65 1.95 8.50
C LEU A 39 -4.95 1.19 7.20
N ASP A 40 -3.98 1.14 6.29
CA ASP A 40 -4.11 0.44 5.02
C ASP A 40 -3.97 -1.08 5.20
N GLU A 41 -3.31 -1.56 6.27
CA GLU A 41 -3.34 -2.98 6.66
C GLU A 41 -4.79 -3.45 6.88
N TYR A 42 -5.65 -2.61 7.46
CA TYR A 42 -7.07 -2.94 7.60
C TYR A 42 -7.78 -3.05 6.25
N ALA A 43 -7.44 -2.21 5.27
CA ALA A 43 -8.03 -2.28 3.94
C ALA A 43 -7.62 -3.57 3.21
N VAL A 44 -6.34 -3.98 3.34
CA VAL A 44 -5.85 -5.25 2.81
C VAL A 44 -6.56 -6.42 3.49
N GLU A 45 -6.69 -6.40 4.81
CA GLU A 45 -7.39 -7.43 5.58
C GLU A 45 -8.87 -7.55 5.18
N GLN A 46 -9.57 -6.42 4.98
CA GLN A 46 -10.95 -6.44 4.51
C GLN A 46 -11.07 -7.02 3.09
N ALA A 47 -10.11 -6.72 2.20
CA ALA A 47 -10.08 -7.32 0.86
C ALA A 47 -9.88 -8.84 0.92
N LEU A 48 -9.04 -9.34 1.84
CA LEU A 48 -8.83 -10.77 2.06
C LEU A 48 -10.10 -11.46 2.56
N GLN A 49 -10.80 -10.88 3.54
CA GLN A 49 -12.06 -11.42 4.06
C GLN A 49 -13.15 -11.48 2.98
N ILE A 50 -13.26 -10.43 2.16
CA ILE A 50 -14.17 -10.44 1.00
C ILE A 50 -13.75 -11.52 0.01
N ALA A 51 -12.46 -11.62 -0.31
CA ALA A 51 -11.98 -12.61 -1.26
C ALA A 51 -12.22 -14.04 -0.79
N GLU A 52 -12.01 -14.34 0.50
CA GLU A 52 -12.31 -15.63 1.11
C GLU A 52 -13.80 -15.98 0.93
N ALA A 53 -14.71 -15.12 1.39
CA ALA A 53 -16.15 -15.36 1.29
C ALA A 53 -16.63 -15.52 -0.16
N ARG A 54 -16.03 -14.79 -1.11
CA ARG A 54 -16.38 -14.87 -2.54
C ARG A 54 -15.80 -16.12 -3.20
N ARG A 55 -14.57 -16.52 -2.85
CA ARG A 55 -13.97 -17.78 -3.30
C ARG A 55 -14.78 -18.97 -2.82
N GLU A 56 -15.27 -18.97 -1.58
CA GLU A 56 -16.19 -19.99 -1.05
C GLU A 56 -17.52 -20.05 -1.83
N ALA A 57 -18.01 -18.90 -2.29
CA ALA A 57 -19.19 -18.82 -3.17
C ALA A 57 -18.91 -19.26 -4.62
N GLY A 58 -17.68 -19.68 -4.95
CA GLY A 58 -17.28 -20.13 -6.28
C GLY A 58 -16.86 -19.02 -7.25
N ASP A 59 -16.62 -17.80 -6.77
CA ASP A 59 -16.06 -16.73 -7.59
C ASP A 59 -14.54 -16.86 -7.75
N ASP A 60 -14.04 -16.47 -8.91
CA ASP A 60 -12.62 -16.19 -9.14
C ASP A 60 -12.31 -14.79 -8.61
N VAL A 61 -11.40 -14.68 -7.63
CA VAL A 61 -11.09 -13.40 -6.97
C VAL A 61 -9.60 -13.13 -7.01
N GLU A 62 -9.22 -11.94 -7.46
CA GLU A 62 -7.84 -11.44 -7.44
C GLU A 62 -7.78 -10.07 -6.76
N ILE A 63 -6.86 -9.92 -5.82
CA ILE A 63 -6.56 -8.69 -5.09
C ILE A 63 -5.28 -8.09 -5.69
N THR A 64 -5.37 -6.86 -6.19
CA THR A 64 -4.22 -6.07 -6.60
C THR A 64 -3.99 -4.94 -5.60
N VAL A 65 -2.82 -4.90 -4.98
CA VAL A 65 -2.40 -3.77 -4.15
C VAL A 65 -1.68 -2.74 -5.02
N LEU A 66 -1.94 -1.46 -4.78
CA LEU A 66 -1.37 -0.36 -5.56
C LEU A 66 -0.81 0.69 -4.62
N THR A 67 0.45 1.06 -4.82
CA THR A 67 1.09 2.18 -4.13
C THR A 67 1.61 3.20 -5.15
N MET A 68 1.66 4.45 -4.72
CA MET A 68 2.34 5.55 -5.41
C MET A 68 3.33 6.16 -4.43
N GLY A 69 4.60 6.25 -4.81
CA GLY A 69 5.65 6.74 -3.93
C GLY A 69 7.06 6.41 -4.40
N PRO A 70 8.08 6.80 -3.63
CA PRO A 70 9.50 6.57 -3.95
C PRO A 70 9.84 5.08 -4.06
N GLU A 71 11.06 4.76 -4.47
CA GLU A 71 11.53 3.36 -4.65
C GLU A 71 11.24 2.48 -3.41
N ASP A 72 11.46 3.01 -2.20
CA ASP A 72 11.25 2.30 -0.93
C ASP A 72 9.78 1.96 -0.64
N ALA A 73 8.82 2.60 -1.34
CA ALA A 73 7.40 2.25 -1.23
C ALA A 73 7.11 0.81 -1.68
N ARG A 74 8.06 0.15 -2.36
CA ARG A 74 8.02 -1.29 -2.65
C ARG A 74 7.92 -2.14 -1.38
N ASP A 75 8.42 -1.68 -0.24
CA ASP A 75 8.35 -2.44 1.01
C ASP A 75 6.91 -2.52 1.56
N ALA A 76 6.11 -1.47 1.38
CA ALA A 76 4.69 -1.52 1.66
C ALA A 76 3.96 -2.55 0.77
N LEU A 77 4.31 -2.63 -0.52
CA LEU A 77 3.76 -3.64 -1.43
C LEU A 77 4.19 -5.05 -1.03
N ARG A 78 5.46 -5.26 -0.68
CA ARG A 78 5.98 -6.56 -0.23
C ARG A 78 5.26 -7.04 1.03
N LYS A 79 5.00 -6.12 1.98
CA LYS A 79 4.21 -6.41 3.18
C LYS A 79 2.78 -6.83 2.80
N ALA A 80 2.10 -6.08 1.93
CA ALA A 80 0.73 -6.38 1.52
C ALA A 80 0.62 -7.69 0.70
N LEU A 81 1.60 -7.99 -0.15
CA LEU A 81 1.73 -9.29 -0.82
C LEU A 81 1.93 -10.42 0.20
N SER A 82 2.76 -10.20 1.23
CA SER A 82 2.98 -11.16 2.31
C SER A 82 1.74 -11.41 3.16
N MET A 83 0.81 -10.44 3.24
CA MET A 83 -0.49 -10.60 3.90
C MET A 83 -1.46 -11.48 3.08
N GLY A 84 -1.27 -11.58 1.76
CA GLY A 84 -2.08 -12.44 0.89
C GLY A 84 -2.65 -11.76 -0.36
N ALA A 85 -2.24 -10.54 -0.69
CA ALA A 85 -2.58 -9.94 -1.98
C ALA A 85 -1.95 -10.72 -3.16
N ASP A 86 -2.62 -10.77 -4.30
CA ASP A 86 -2.22 -11.60 -5.44
C ASP A 86 -1.25 -10.88 -6.39
N LYS A 87 -1.43 -9.56 -6.56
CA LYS A 87 -0.61 -8.72 -7.45
C LYS A 87 -0.28 -7.39 -6.79
N ALA A 88 0.81 -6.78 -7.24
CA ALA A 88 1.21 -5.45 -6.82
C ALA A 88 1.47 -4.54 -8.04
N VAL A 89 1.11 -3.27 -7.89
CA VAL A 89 1.42 -2.19 -8.83
C VAL A 89 2.13 -1.08 -8.07
N HIS A 90 3.30 -0.68 -8.55
CA HIS A 90 4.04 0.46 -8.04
C HIS A 90 4.02 1.56 -9.10
N VAL A 91 3.41 2.69 -8.75
CA VAL A 91 3.52 3.93 -9.53
C VAL A 91 4.72 4.70 -9.00
N GLU A 92 5.81 4.64 -9.75
CA GLU A 92 7.10 5.26 -9.43
C GLU A 92 7.44 6.24 -10.55
N ASP A 93 7.33 7.53 -10.25
CA ASP A 93 7.63 8.63 -11.18
C ASP A 93 8.01 9.86 -10.34
N ASP A 94 9.19 10.42 -10.61
CA ASP A 94 9.71 11.58 -9.88
C ASP A 94 8.81 12.82 -10.04
N ASP A 95 8.05 12.91 -11.15
CA ASP A 95 7.11 14.01 -11.39
C ASP A 95 5.90 13.99 -10.44
N LEU A 96 5.70 12.92 -9.67
CA LEU A 96 4.64 12.78 -8.67
C LEU A 96 5.07 13.27 -7.28
N HIS A 97 6.32 13.69 -7.11
CA HIS A 97 6.78 14.24 -5.84
C HIS A 97 6.04 15.53 -5.45
N GLY A 98 5.66 15.65 -4.18
CA GLY A 98 4.98 16.83 -3.66
C GLY A 98 3.51 17.04 -4.08
N THR A 99 2.87 16.06 -4.74
CA THR A 99 1.44 16.14 -5.10
C THR A 99 0.53 16.17 -3.86
N ASP A 100 -0.56 16.95 -3.92
CA ASP A 100 -1.64 16.97 -2.94
C ASP A 100 -2.75 15.95 -3.26
N ALA A 101 -3.81 15.93 -2.44
CA ALA A 101 -4.92 14.99 -2.52
C ALA A 101 -6.12 15.55 -3.32
#